data_AF-A0A7Y5LAN3-F1
#
_entry.id   AF-A0A7Y5LAN3-F1
#
_cell.length_a   1.000
_cell.length_b   1.000
_cell.length_c   1.000
_cell.angle_alpha   90.00
_cell.angle_beta   90.00
_cell.angle_gamma   90.00
#
_symmetry.space_group_name_H-M   'P 1'
#
loop_
_entity.id
_entity.type
_entity.pdbx_description
1 polymer ?
#
loop_
_entity_poly.entity_id
_entity_poly.type
_entity_poly.pdbx_seq_one_letter_code
_entity_poly.pdbx_strand_id
1 'polypeptide(L)' 'FNWVTRRKQRQIGRVALAYLTVHKIENRDCRFDVIAVARRGEEVEIKHLPNAFWL' A
#
# COMPACT_ATOMS: atom_id res chain seq x y z
N PHE A 1 4.30 11.04 8.61
CA PHE A 1 3.61 9.93 7.92
C PHE A 1 2.39 9.43 8.71
N ASN A 2 1.33 10.24 8.91
CA ASN A 2 0.16 9.81 9.69
C ASN A 2 -0.94 9.12 8.84
N TRP A 3 -0.86 9.21 7.50
CA TRP A 3 -1.95 8.82 6.59
C TRP A 3 -2.09 7.30 6.41
N VAL A 4 -0.99 6.56 6.56
CA VAL A 4 -0.90 5.08 6.45
C VAL A 4 -0.66 4.51 7.84
N THR A 5 -1.68 4.59 8.68
CA THR A 5 -1.62 4.16 10.07
C THR A 5 -1.33 2.66 10.19
N ARG A 6 -0.84 2.22 11.35
CA ARG A 6 -0.68 0.78 11.68
C ARG A 6 -1.94 -0.05 11.47
N ARG A 7 -3.13 0.55 11.63
CA ARG A 7 -4.41 -0.11 11.35
C ARG A 7 -4.56 -0.37 9.84
N LYS A 8 -4.30 0.63 9.00
CA LYS A 8 -4.36 0.50 7.53
C LYS A 8 -3.33 -0.51 7.02
N GLN A 9 -2.09 -0.44 7.53
CA GLN A 9 -1.02 -1.39 7.17
C GLN A 9 -1.49 -2.83 7.46
N ARG A 10 -1.95 -3.12 8.68
CA ARG A 10 -2.44 -4.46 9.05
C ARG A 10 -3.62 -4.93 8.21
N GLN A 11 -4.57 -4.05 7.91
CA GLN A 11 -5.73 -4.41 7.08
C GLN A 11 -5.30 -4.77 5.66
N ILE A 12 -4.48 -3.93 5.02
CA ILE A 12 -3.99 -4.18 3.66
C ILE A 12 -3.12 -5.45 3.62
N GLY A 13 -2.27 -5.65 4.62
CA GLY A 13 -1.47 -6.87 4.76
C GLY A 13 -2.30 -8.15 4.82
N ARG A 14 -3.40 -8.14 5.58
CA ARG A 14 -4.32 -9.28 5.63
C ARG A 14 -4.97 -9.58 4.28
N VAL A 15 -5.37 -8.53 3.55
CA VAL A 15 -5.95 -8.68 2.20
C VAL A 15 -4.91 -9.19 1.21
N ALA A 16 -3.69 -8.67 1.27
CA ALA A 16 -2.59 -9.15 0.43
C ALA A 16 -2.28 -10.62 0.70
N LEU A 17 -2.17 -11.03 1.96
CA LEU A 17 -1.98 -12.45 2.32
C LEU A 17 -3.11 -13.32 1.78
N ALA A 18 -4.37 -12.92 2.00
CA ALA A 18 -5.52 -13.66 1.49
C ALA A 18 -5.49 -13.80 -0.04
N TYR A 19 -5.13 -12.73 -0.76
CA TYR A 19 -4.97 -12.77 -2.21
C TYR A 19 -3.89 -13.78 -2.63
N LEU A 20 -2.71 -13.72 -2.02
CA LEU A 20 -1.61 -14.63 -2.32
C LEU A 20 -2.01 -16.09 -2.04
N THR A 21 -2.68 -16.36 -0.91
CA THR A 21 -3.16 -17.69 -0.54
C THR A 21 -4.19 -18.24 -1.54
N VAL A 22 -5.21 -17.45 -1.90
CA VAL A 22 -6.24 -17.87 -2.87
C VAL A 22 -5.65 -18.22 -4.23
N HIS A 23 -4.60 -17.49 -4.63
CA HIS A 23 -3.92 -17.70 -5.91
C HIS A 23 -2.73 -18.65 -5.83
N LYS A 24 -2.47 -19.27 -4.67
CA LYS A 24 -1.32 -20.18 -4.44
C LYS A 24 0.02 -19.56 -4.83
N ILE A 25 0.18 -18.26 -4.58
CA ILE A 25 1.42 -17.53 -4.86
C ILE A 25 2.30 -17.64 -3.62
N GLU A 26 3.40 -18.37 -3.76
CA GLU A 26 4.38 -18.62 -2.70
C GLU A 26 5.75 -18.05 -3.10
N ASN A 27 6.64 -17.87 -2.10
CA ASN A 27 8.03 -17.42 -2.30
C ASN A 27 8.15 -16.13 -3.14
N ARG A 28 7.21 -15.19 -2.93
CA ARG A 28 7.19 -13.90 -3.62
C ARG A 28 7.12 -12.77 -2.61
N ASP A 29 8.06 -11.84 -2.73
CA ASP A 29 8.05 -10.62 -1.91
C ASP A 29 6.79 -9.78 -2.20
N CYS A 30 6.16 -9.31 -1.13
CA CYS A 30 5.00 -8.43 -1.21
C CYS A 30 5.41 -7.02 -0.78
N ARG A 31 5.59 -6.12 -1.76
CA ARG A 31 5.87 -4.70 -1.49
C ARG A 31 4.57 -3.93 -1.34
N PHE A 32 4.57 -2.97 -0.42
CA PHE A 32 3.44 -2.06 -0.24
C PHE A 32 3.83 -0.64 -0.61
N ASP A 33 3.23 -0.14 -1.68
CA ASP A 33 3.44 1.21 -2.18
C ASP A 33 2.29 2.14 -1.76
N VAL A 34 2.55 3.45 -1.81
CA VAL A 34 1.53 4.48 -1.58
C VAL A 34 1.54 5.45 -2.74
N ILE A 35 0.38 5.69 -3.35
CA ILE A 35 0.17 6.82 -4.26
C ILE A 35 -0.47 7.94 -3.45
N ALA A 36 0.29 9.00 -3.21
CA ALA A 36 -0.22 10.22 -2.61
C ALA A 36 -0.79 11.12 -3.71
N VAL A 37 -2.04 11.54 -3.54
CA VAL A 37 -2.70 12.48 -4.44
C VAL A 37 -3.01 13.73 -3.62
N ALA A 38 -2.47 14.87 -4.04
CA ALA A 38 -2.72 16.16 -3.42
C ALA A 38 -3.37 17.08 -4.45
N ARG A 39 -4.43 17.79 -4.04
CA ARG A 39 -5.08 18.79 -4.89
C ARG A 39 -4.89 20.18 -4.29
N ARG A 40 -4.44 21.13 -5.10
CA ARG A 40 -4.26 22.54 -4.73
C ARG A 40 -4.96 23.41 -5.78
N GLY A 41 -6.21 23.79 -5.50
CA GLY A 41 -7.06 24.44 -6.50
C GLY A 41 -7.35 23.50 -7.68
N GLU A 42 -6.92 23.91 -8.87
CA GLU A 42 -7.05 23.13 -10.11
C GLU A 42 -5.90 22.14 -10.33
N GLU A 43 -4.77 22.33 -9.65
CA GLU A 43 -3.62 21.43 -9.79
C GLU A 43 -3.80 20.14 -8.97
N VAL A 44 -3.43 19.02 -9.59
CA VAL A 44 -3.37 17.71 -8.95
C VAL A 44 -1.93 17.20 -9.04
N GLU A 45 -1.32 16.97 -7.88
CA GLU A 45 0.00 16.36 -7.76
C GLU A 45 -0.19 14.88 -7.39
N ILE A 46 0.43 13.99 -8.18
CA ILE A 46 0.47 12.55 -7.90
C ILE A 46 1.91 12.18 -7.59
N LYS A 47 2.13 11.58 -6.42
CA LYS A 47 3.44 11.09 -5.98
C LYS A 47 3.38 9.61 -5.64
N HIS A 48 4.23 8.83 -6.30
CA HIS A 48 4.45 7.43 -5.95
C HIS A 48 5.53 7.30 -4.89
N LEU A 49 5.19 6.61 -3.81
CA LEU A 49 6.08 6.26 -2.71
C LEU A 49 6.26 4.73 -2.74
N PRO A 50 7.31 4.23 -3.41
CA PRO A 50 7.60 2.80 -3.42
C PRO A 50 8.08 2.33 -2.04
N ASN A 51 7.78 1.08 -1.69
CA ASN A 51 8.18 0.46 -0.40
C ASN A 51 7.78 1.32 0.82
N ALA A 52 6.59 1.90 0.77
CA ALA A 52 6.11 2.83 1.77
C ALA A 52 6.02 2.21 3.18
N PHE A 53 5.85 0.88 3.27
CA PHE A 53 5.98 0.13 4.51
C PHE A 53 6.23 -1.37 4.26
N TRP A 54 6.60 -2.05 5.34
CA TRP A 54 6.81 -3.51 5.41
C TRP A 54 5.98 -4.10 6.56
N LEU A 55 5.66 -5.39 6.47
CA LEU A 55 4.85 -6.15 7.44
C LEU A 55 5.50 -7.48 7.78
#